data_AF-I9ZNU0-F1
#
_entry.id   AF-I9ZNU0-F1
#
_cell.length_a   1.000
_cell.length_b   1.000
_cell.length_c   1.000
_cell.angle_alpha   90.00
_cell.angle_beta   90.00
_cell.angle_gamma   90.00
#
_symmetry.space_group_name_H-M   'P 1'
#
loop_
_entity.id
_entity.type
_entity.pdbx_description
1 polymer ?
#
loop_
_entity_poly.entity_id
_entity_poly.type
_entity_poly.pdbx_seq_one_letter_code
_entity_poly.pdbx_strand_id
1 'polypeptide(L)'
;MPNNALLQIKQDTLSLIDDLKVICTSFGLGNDGNEYKIITQCFLYKFLCDKFEFFFETKFPNQTIRDYKDFKKEEKEDFFLTLSDKQLPKLAYDELLSYLFEKHFNDNDLHLKLDAIFNRISSNNAELFNTKSTDKTTIALFESVSQYVNEESKRVKNSN
;
A
#
# COMPACT_ATOMS: atom_id res chain seq x y z
N MET A 1 -6.86 -31.72 -0.67
CA MET A 1 -6.56 -31.18 -2.02
C MET A 1 -5.77 -29.89 -1.85
N PRO A 2 -4.47 -29.85 -2.19
CA PRO A 2 -3.59 -28.73 -1.86
C PRO A 2 -3.73 -27.50 -2.78
N ASN A 3 -4.84 -27.33 -3.52
CA ASN A 3 -4.94 -26.28 -4.56
C ASN A 3 -6.16 -25.35 -4.45
N ASN A 4 -7.07 -25.56 -3.50
CA ASN A 4 -8.25 -24.69 -3.37
C ASN A 4 -7.91 -23.32 -2.74
N ALA A 5 -6.99 -23.28 -1.77
CA ALA A 5 -6.59 -22.04 -1.12
C ALA A 5 -5.82 -21.10 -2.08
N LEU A 6 -4.89 -21.63 -2.87
CA LEU A 6 -4.16 -20.86 -3.89
C LEU A 6 -5.11 -20.34 -4.99
N LEU A 7 -6.08 -21.15 -5.39
CA LEU A 7 -7.11 -20.73 -6.35
C LEU A 7 -7.98 -19.60 -5.77
N GLN A 8 -8.36 -19.71 -4.50
CA GLN A 8 -9.14 -18.68 -3.82
C GLN A 8 -8.36 -17.37 -3.71
N ILE A 9 -7.11 -17.40 -3.25
CA ILE A 9 -6.26 -16.20 -3.17
C ILE A 9 -6.12 -15.52 -4.54
N LYS A 10 -5.95 -16.32 -5.61
CA LYS A 10 -5.90 -15.78 -6.97
C LYS A 10 -7.22 -15.11 -7.36
N GLN A 11 -8.36 -15.73 -7.06
CA GLN A 11 -9.68 -15.17 -7.34
C GLN A 11 -9.92 -13.87 -6.57
N ASP A 12 -9.60 -13.85 -5.28
CA ASP A 12 -9.74 -12.66 -4.41
C ASP A 12 -8.86 -11.51 -4.90
N THR A 13 -7.63 -11.82 -5.32
CA THR A 13 -6.69 -10.84 -5.90
C THR A 13 -7.23 -10.23 -7.20
N LEU A 14 -7.79 -11.06 -8.09
CA LEU A 14 -8.40 -10.59 -9.33
C LEU A 14 -9.65 -9.75 -9.05
N SER A 15 -10.48 -10.17 -8.11
CA SER A 15 -11.67 -9.42 -7.68
C SER A 15 -11.27 -8.04 -7.16
N LEU A 16 -10.25 -7.95 -6.30
CA LEU A 16 -9.75 -6.68 -5.80
C LEU A 16 -9.30 -5.74 -6.94
N ILE A 17 -8.59 -6.27 -7.93
CA ILE A 17 -8.15 -5.47 -9.09
C ILE A 17 -9.35 -5.00 -9.90
N ASP A 18 -10.34 -5.87 -10.14
CA ASP A 18 -11.52 -5.52 -10.91
C ASP A 18 -12.42 -4.51 -10.16
N ASP A 19 -12.54 -4.61 -8.84
CA ASP A 19 -13.22 -3.61 -8.01
C ASP A 19 -12.54 -2.23 -8.13
N LEU A 20 -11.21 -2.18 -8.12
CA LEU A 20 -10.45 -0.95 -8.33
C LEU A 20 -10.68 -0.35 -9.73
N LYS A 21 -10.76 -1.18 -10.78
CA LYS A 21 -11.09 -0.72 -12.15
C LYS A 21 -12.51 -0.15 -12.23
N VAL A 22 -13.47 -0.83 -11.61
CA VAL A 22 -14.88 -0.38 -11.56
C VAL A 22 -14.95 1.00 -10.89
N ILE A 23 -14.25 1.17 -9.76
CA ILE A 23 -14.17 2.47 -9.09
C ILE A 23 -13.54 3.52 -10.01
N CYS A 24 -12.37 3.26 -10.62
CA CYS A 24 -11.72 4.21 -11.53
C CYS A 24 -12.63 4.61 -12.70
N THR A 25 -13.30 3.63 -13.30
CA THR A 25 -14.26 3.84 -14.39
C THR A 25 -15.44 4.71 -13.95
N SER A 26 -15.99 4.48 -12.75
CA SER A 26 -17.10 5.28 -12.20
C SER A 26 -16.75 6.76 -12.01
N PHE A 27 -15.47 7.07 -11.85
CA PHE A 27 -14.94 8.41 -11.70
C PHE A 27 -14.29 8.96 -12.99
N GLY A 28 -14.56 8.35 -14.15
CA GLY A 28 -14.12 8.87 -15.45
C GLY A 28 -12.66 8.61 -15.79
N LEU A 29 -12.01 7.65 -15.12
CA LEU A 29 -10.62 7.26 -15.37
C LEU A 29 -10.51 5.93 -16.14
N GLY A 30 -11.62 5.34 -16.56
CA GLY A 30 -11.61 4.02 -17.21
C GLY A 30 -10.83 4.00 -18.53
N ASN A 31 -9.97 3.01 -18.69
CA ASN A 31 -9.03 2.82 -19.81
C ASN A 31 -8.04 3.98 -20.03
N ASP A 32 -7.77 4.79 -19.00
CA ASP A 32 -6.77 5.85 -19.02
C ASP A 32 -5.44 5.41 -18.40
N GLY A 33 -4.33 6.05 -18.80
CA GLY A 33 -3.03 5.83 -18.19
C GLY A 33 -3.01 6.13 -16.68
N ASN A 34 -3.88 7.03 -16.22
CA ASN A 34 -4.04 7.34 -14.80
C ASN A 34 -4.71 6.21 -14.01
N GLU A 35 -5.66 5.47 -14.59
CA GLU A 35 -6.25 4.28 -13.95
C GLU A 35 -5.16 3.26 -13.65
N TYR A 36 -4.31 2.95 -14.63
CA TYR A 36 -3.21 2.02 -14.43
C TYR A 36 -2.29 2.45 -13.27
N LYS A 37 -1.93 3.73 -13.21
CA LYS A 37 -1.08 4.27 -12.14
C LYS A 37 -1.74 4.19 -10.77
N ILE A 38 -3.02 4.56 -10.65
CA ILE A 38 -3.75 4.48 -9.38
C ILE A 38 -3.86 3.04 -8.90
N ILE A 39 -4.30 2.13 -9.78
CA ILE A 39 -4.49 0.71 -9.43
C ILE A 39 -3.18 0.07 -9.00
N THR A 40 -2.10 0.28 -9.77
CA THR A 40 -0.80 -0.32 -9.45
C THR A 40 -0.24 0.16 -8.12
N GLN A 41 -0.30 1.45 -7.84
CA GLN A 41 0.17 2.02 -6.57
C GLN A 41 -0.67 1.55 -5.38
N CYS A 42 -2.01 1.59 -5.48
CA CYS A 42 -2.90 1.11 -4.42
C CYS A 42 -2.76 -0.39 -4.17
N PHE A 43 -2.65 -1.20 -5.23
CA PHE A 43 -2.47 -2.64 -5.12
C PHE A 43 -1.12 -2.99 -4.49
N LEU A 44 -0.03 -2.33 -4.93
CA LEU A 44 1.30 -2.54 -4.35
C LEU A 44 1.31 -2.19 -2.86
N TYR A 45 0.66 -1.09 -2.47
CA TYR A 45 0.52 -0.69 -1.07
C TYR A 45 -0.20 -1.74 -0.24
N LYS A 46 -1.37 -2.19 -0.71
CA LYS A 46 -2.13 -3.27 -0.06
C LYS A 46 -1.29 -4.53 0.08
N PHE A 47 -0.64 -4.96 -0.99
CA PHE A 47 0.20 -6.16 -1.01
C PHE A 47 1.36 -6.08 0.00
N LEU A 48 2.06 -4.94 0.05
CA LEU A 48 3.19 -4.76 0.97
C LEU A 48 2.73 -4.66 2.43
N CYS A 49 1.60 -4.03 2.72
CA CYS A 49 1.00 -4.02 4.05
C CYS A 49 0.60 -5.44 4.49
N ASP A 50 -0.09 -6.20 3.65
CA ASP A 50 -0.54 -7.56 3.98
C ASP A 50 0.63 -8.51 4.22
N LYS A 51 1.66 -8.39 3.37
CA LYS A 51 2.89 -9.16 3.52
C LYS A 51 3.62 -8.80 4.80
N PHE A 52 3.67 -7.51 5.15
CA PHE A 52 4.27 -7.05 6.41
C PHE A 52 3.53 -7.61 7.63
N GLU A 53 2.20 -7.50 7.62
CA GLU A 53 1.31 -8.04 8.65
C GLU A 53 1.51 -9.55 8.82
N PHE A 54 1.50 -10.31 7.72
CA PHE A 54 1.76 -11.74 7.74
C PHE A 54 3.09 -12.11 8.41
N PHE A 55 4.19 -11.43 8.04
CA PHE A 55 5.49 -11.69 8.65
C PHE A 55 5.55 -11.31 10.12
N PHE A 56 4.92 -10.19 10.49
CA PHE A 56 4.84 -9.75 11.87
C PHE A 56 4.09 -10.78 12.73
N GLU A 57 2.90 -11.17 12.33
CA GLU A 57 2.06 -12.12 13.09
C GLU A 57 2.66 -13.54 13.11
N THR A 58 3.41 -13.92 12.06
CA THR A 58 4.17 -15.18 12.07
C THR A 58 5.31 -15.17 13.09
N LYS A 59 6.02 -14.05 13.23
CA LYS A 59 7.12 -13.89 14.20
C LYS A 59 6.59 -13.75 15.63
N PHE A 60 5.45 -13.07 15.80
CA PHE A 60 4.84 -12.78 17.09
C PHE A 60 3.42 -13.37 17.16
N PRO A 61 3.27 -14.70 17.34
CA PRO A 61 1.99 -15.42 17.16
C PRO A 61 0.86 -15.05 18.13
N ASN A 62 1.14 -14.26 19.17
CA ASN A 62 0.16 -13.76 20.14
C ASN A 62 -0.08 -12.24 20.01
N GLN A 63 0.46 -11.62 18.96
CA GLN A 63 0.30 -10.20 18.66
C GLN A 63 -0.43 -10.08 17.32
N THR A 64 -1.18 -9.00 17.18
CA THR A 64 -1.79 -8.58 15.92
C THR A 64 -1.00 -7.41 15.36
N ILE A 65 -1.19 -7.09 14.08
CA ILE A 65 -0.57 -5.91 13.48
C ILE A 65 -0.84 -4.59 14.25
N ARG A 66 -1.93 -4.53 15.02
CA ARG A 66 -2.30 -3.37 15.85
C ARG A 66 -1.34 -3.12 17.01
N ASP A 67 -0.71 -4.18 17.50
CA ASP A 67 0.21 -4.15 18.63
C ASP A 67 1.60 -3.65 18.20
N TYR A 68 1.89 -3.64 16.88
CA TYR A 68 3.15 -3.13 16.32
C TYR A 68 3.44 -1.66 16.72
N LYS A 69 2.40 -0.87 17.00
CA LYS A 69 2.55 0.51 17.48
C LYS A 69 3.31 0.60 18.81
N ASP A 70 3.17 -0.41 19.67
CA ASP A 70 3.70 -0.44 21.04
C ASP A 70 5.09 -1.10 21.11
N PHE A 71 5.56 -1.67 19.99
CA PHE A 71 6.90 -2.25 19.89
C PHE A 71 7.99 -1.19 19.99
N LYS A 72 8.97 -1.46 20.85
CA LYS A 72 10.17 -0.64 21.02
C LYS A 72 11.08 -0.74 19.81
N LYS A 73 12.03 0.19 19.72
CA LYS A 73 12.98 0.26 18.61
C LYS A 73 13.78 -1.04 18.47
N GLU A 74 14.24 -1.59 19.57
CA GLU A 74 15.05 -2.83 19.57
C GLU A 74 14.25 -4.03 19.07
N GLU A 75 12.97 -4.12 19.44
CA GLU A 75 12.06 -5.20 18.99
C GLU A 75 11.77 -5.08 17.49
N LYS A 76 11.59 -3.85 16.99
CA LYS A 76 11.43 -3.58 15.55
C LYS A 76 12.70 -3.94 14.78
N GLU A 77 13.88 -3.62 15.31
CA GLU A 77 15.16 -3.98 14.70
C GLU A 77 15.36 -5.50 14.65
N ASP A 78 15.08 -6.24 15.73
CA ASP A 78 15.12 -7.71 15.72
C ASP A 78 14.17 -8.31 14.68
N PHE A 79 12.95 -7.79 14.60
CA PHE A 79 11.99 -8.20 13.59
C PHE A 79 12.61 -8.09 12.19
N PHE A 80 13.13 -6.92 11.81
CA PHE A 80 13.72 -6.71 10.48
C PHE A 80 14.99 -7.52 10.22
N LEU A 81 15.83 -7.75 11.23
CA LEU A 81 17.03 -8.57 11.08
C LEU A 81 16.68 -10.04 10.80
N THR A 82 15.62 -10.54 11.43
CA THR A 82 15.18 -11.94 11.34
C THR A 82 14.25 -12.24 10.16
N LEU A 83 13.82 -11.23 9.39
CA LEU A 83 13.05 -11.43 8.17
C LEU A 83 13.81 -12.28 7.15
N SER A 84 13.13 -13.31 6.64
CA SER A 84 13.60 -14.11 5.50
C SER A 84 13.53 -13.33 4.20
N ASP A 85 12.52 -12.47 4.05
CA ASP A 85 12.37 -11.60 2.90
C ASP A 85 13.09 -10.27 3.10
N LYS A 86 14.26 -10.15 2.47
CA LYS A 86 15.06 -8.92 2.52
C LYS A 86 14.50 -7.78 1.68
N GLN A 87 13.49 -8.05 0.82
CA GLN A 87 12.80 -7.06 -0.01
C GLN A 87 11.45 -6.62 0.60
N LEU A 88 11.20 -6.89 1.88
CA LEU A 88 10.07 -6.29 2.58
C LEU A 88 10.44 -4.85 3.00
N PRO A 89 9.63 -3.83 2.69
CA PRO A 89 9.87 -2.48 3.19
C PRO A 89 9.74 -2.45 4.72
N LYS A 90 10.58 -1.63 5.34
CA LYS A 90 10.42 -1.20 6.72
C LYS A 90 9.28 -0.19 6.77
N LEU A 91 8.17 -0.60 7.36
CA LEU A 91 6.98 0.23 7.56
C LEU A 91 6.88 0.66 9.02
N ALA A 92 6.58 1.92 9.26
CA ALA A 92 6.10 2.39 10.56
C ALA A 92 4.61 2.04 10.75
N TYR A 93 4.12 2.00 11.99
CA TYR A 93 2.72 1.65 12.26
C TYR A 93 1.74 2.62 11.56
N ASP A 94 2.10 3.90 11.50
CA ASP A 94 1.31 4.95 10.85
C ASP A 94 1.41 4.96 9.31
N GLU A 95 2.20 4.06 8.74
CA GLU A 95 2.30 3.80 7.30
C GLU A 95 1.50 2.54 6.90
N LEU A 96 0.87 1.84 7.84
CA LEU A 96 0.09 0.64 7.56
C LEU A 96 -1.33 0.97 7.13
N LEU A 97 -1.89 0.12 6.27
CA LEU A 97 -3.27 0.25 5.81
C LEU A 97 -4.28 0.19 6.97
N SER A 98 -4.03 -0.61 8.00
CA SER A 98 -4.86 -0.68 9.22
C SER A 98 -4.94 0.67 9.93
N TYR A 99 -3.80 1.34 10.11
CA TYR A 99 -3.76 2.70 10.67
C TYR A 99 -4.52 3.71 9.80
N LEU A 100 -4.25 3.72 8.49
CA LEU A 100 -4.92 4.63 7.56
C LEU A 100 -6.44 4.47 7.61
N PHE A 101 -6.92 3.23 7.58
CA PHE A 101 -8.34 2.92 7.65
C PHE A 101 -8.96 3.38 8.97
N GLU A 102 -8.31 3.10 10.11
CA GLU A 102 -8.86 3.44 11.42
C GLU A 102 -8.87 4.92 11.74
N LYS A 103 -7.83 5.64 11.29
CA LYS A 103 -7.62 7.04 11.66
C LYS A 103 -8.14 8.03 10.65
N HIS A 104 -8.19 7.65 9.37
CA HIS A 104 -8.34 8.63 8.29
C HIS A 104 -9.39 8.27 7.24
N PHE A 105 -10.07 7.13 7.33
CA PHE A 105 -11.01 6.70 6.30
C PHE A 105 -12.13 7.72 6.01
N ASN A 106 -12.57 8.47 7.04
CA ASN A 106 -13.61 9.50 6.92
C ASN A 106 -13.06 10.92 6.72
N ASP A 107 -11.74 11.08 6.58
CA ASP A 107 -11.14 12.39 6.48
C ASP A 107 -11.24 12.92 5.04
N ASN A 108 -11.64 14.19 4.89
CA ASN A 108 -11.76 14.83 3.57
C ASN A 108 -10.41 14.90 2.82
N ASP A 109 -9.30 14.91 3.56
CA ASP A 109 -7.92 14.95 3.08
C ASP A 109 -7.25 13.56 3.03
N LEU A 110 -8.03 12.46 3.09
CA LEU A 110 -7.51 11.08 3.00
C LEU A 110 -6.50 10.89 1.85
N HIS A 111 -6.78 11.48 0.69
CA HIS A 111 -5.94 11.42 -0.50
C HIS A 111 -4.55 12.04 -0.28
N LEU A 112 -4.47 13.18 0.43
CA LEU A 112 -3.19 13.80 0.81
C LEU A 112 -2.43 12.96 1.83
N LYS A 113 -3.14 12.32 2.75
CA LYS A 113 -2.55 11.43 3.75
C LYS A 113 -1.99 10.16 3.12
N LEU A 114 -2.71 9.58 2.16
CA LEU A 114 -2.24 8.45 1.37
C LEU A 114 -0.97 8.82 0.60
N ASP A 115 -0.96 9.95 -0.10
CA ASP A 115 0.23 10.43 -0.81
C ASP A 115 1.42 10.67 0.13
N ALA A 116 1.17 11.23 1.32
CA ALA A 116 2.21 11.41 2.33
C ALA A 116 2.79 10.07 2.82
N ILE A 117 1.95 9.06 3.04
CA ILE A 117 2.39 7.70 3.38
C ILE A 117 3.25 7.11 2.25
N PHE A 118 2.81 7.22 0.98
CA PHE A 118 3.55 6.72 -0.17
C PHE A 118 4.95 7.35 -0.28
N ASN A 119 5.02 8.67 -0.12
CA ASN A 119 6.28 9.41 -0.16
C ASN A 119 7.21 9.01 1.00
N ARG A 120 6.66 8.81 2.20
CA ARG A 120 7.42 8.36 3.37
C ARG A 120 7.95 6.94 3.20
N ILE A 121 7.12 6.00 2.77
CA ILE A 121 7.54 4.60 2.54
C ILE A 121 8.69 4.58 1.52
N SER A 122 8.55 5.33 0.42
CA SER A 122 9.58 5.42 -0.61
C SER A 122 10.89 6.01 -0.08
N SER A 123 10.81 7.08 0.70
CA SER A 123 11.99 7.75 1.26
C SER A 123 12.70 6.87 2.29
N ASN A 124 11.95 6.26 3.21
CA ASN A 124 12.46 5.42 4.28
C ASN A 124 13.08 4.12 3.77
N ASN A 125 12.66 3.67 2.58
CA ASN A 125 13.10 2.42 1.97
C ASN A 125 13.93 2.62 0.71
N ALA A 126 14.40 3.85 0.47
CA ALA A 126 15.19 4.22 -0.69
C ALA A 126 16.40 3.29 -0.90
N GLU A 127 17.17 3.00 0.15
CA GLU A 127 18.34 2.13 0.05
C GLU A 127 18.01 0.70 -0.39
N LEU A 128 16.80 0.23 -0.09
CA LEU A 128 16.38 -1.15 -0.39
C LEU A 128 15.83 -1.29 -1.82
N PHE A 129 15.11 -0.29 -2.32
CA PHE A 129 14.36 -0.40 -3.59
C PHE A 129 14.84 0.51 -4.71
N ASN A 130 15.65 1.53 -4.42
CA ASN A 130 16.16 2.42 -5.45
C ASN A 130 17.23 1.71 -6.27
N THR A 131 16.78 0.97 -7.27
CA THR A 131 17.63 0.45 -8.33
C THR A 131 17.98 1.61 -9.25
N LYS A 132 19.29 1.81 -9.50
CA LYS A 132 19.74 2.78 -10.51
C LYS A 132 19.30 2.24 -11.86
N SER A 133 18.34 2.90 -12.52
CA SER A 133 18.03 2.63 -13.91
C SER A 133 19.26 2.89 -14.79
N THR A 134 19.29 2.32 -16.00
CA THR A 134 20.35 2.53 -17.01
C THR A 134 20.66 4.02 -17.24
N ASP A 135 19.66 4.88 -17.04
CA ASP A 135 19.75 6.33 -17.20
C ASP A 135 20.12 7.10 -15.92
N LYS A 136 20.59 6.40 -14.88
CA LYS A 136 20.90 6.93 -13.53
C LYS A 136 19.71 7.59 -12.81
N THR A 137 18.50 7.46 -13.33
CA THR A 137 17.28 7.84 -12.64
C THR A 137 16.95 6.76 -11.60
N THR A 138 16.71 7.23 -10.38
CA THR A 138 16.25 6.41 -9.28
C THR A 138 14.73 6.28 -9.40
N ILE A 139 14.23 5.05 -9.57
CA ILE A 139 12.79 4.79 -9.57
C ILE A 139 12.36 4.58 -8.11
N ALA A 140 11.47 5.46 -7.62
CA ALA A 140 10.91 5.35 -6.27
C ALA A 140 9.95 4.15 -6.19
N LEU A 141 9.80 3.58 -4.98
CA LEU A 141 8.89 2.47 -4.75
C LEU A 141 7.42 2.88 -4.96
N PHE A 142 7.05 4.07 -4.48
CA PHE A 142 5.72 4.66 -4.65
C PHE A 142 5.81 6.07 -5.21
N GLU A 143 4.72 6.47 -5.88
CA GLU A 143 4.46 7.83 -6.36
C GLU A 143 3.10 8.31 -5.84
N SER A 144 2.96 9.61 -5.58
CA SER A 144 1.67 10.20 -5.20
C SER A 144 0.60 9.96 -6.28
N VAL A 145 -0.60 9.55 -5.87
CA VAL A 145 -1.69 9.17 -6.76
C VAL A 145 -2.78 10.23 -6.89
N SER A 146 -2.92 11.15 -5.93
CA SER A 146 -4.00 12.15 -5.97
C SER A 146 -3.93 13.08 -7.18
N GLN A 147 -2.73 13.27 -7.74
CA GLN A 147 -2.51 14.05 -8.96
C GLN A 147 -3.17 13.41 -10.20
N TYR A 148 -3.38 12.10 -10.18
CA TYR A 148 -3.98 11.34 -11.28
C TYR A 148 -5.51 11.32 -11.21
N VAL A 149 -6.10 11.91 -10.16
CA VAL A 149 -7.55 12.06 -10.02
C VAL A 149 -7.98 13.41 -10.61
N ASN A 150 -8.64 13.37 -11.77
CA ASN A 150 -9.10 14.55 -12.51
C ASN A 150 -10.07 15.45 -11.70
N GLU A 151 -10.08 16.76 -11.98
CA GLU A 151 -10.97 17.71 -11.30
C GLU A 151 -12.46 17.51 -11.57
N GLU A 152 -12.86 17.00 -12.74
CA GLU A 152 -14.27 16.68 -13.02
C GLU A 152 -14.80 15.61 -12.06
N SER A 153 -13.98 14.62 -11.71
CA SER A 153 -14.28 13.61 -10.69
C SER A 153 -14.34 14.20 -9.27
N LYS A 154 -13.57 15.28 -9.00
CA LYS A 154 -13.63 16.02 -7.73
C LYS A 154 -14.90 16.86 -7.59
N ARG A 155 -15.52 17.33 -8.68
CA ARG A 155 -16.77 18.12 -8.67
C ARG A 155 -18.01 17.31 -8.32
N VAL A 156 -18.04 16.01 -8.62
CA VAL A 156 -19.17 15.13 -8.28
C VAL A 156 -19.39 15.04 -6.75
N LYS A 157 -18.34 15.21 -5.94
CA LYS A 157 -18.44 15.23 -4.47
C LYS A 157 -19.09 16.49 -3.88
N ASN A 158 -19.12 17.61 -4.60
CA ASN A 158 -19.66 18.88 -4.09
C ASN A 158 -21.12 19.13 -4.53
N SER A 159 -21.77 18.15 -5.13
CA SER A 159 -23.10 18.29 -5.74
C SER A 159 -24.20 17.47 -5.06
N ASN A 160 -23.93 16.87 -3.88
CA ASN A 160 -24.92 16.13 -3.07
C ASN A 160 -25.00 16.70 -1.66
#